data_AF-A0A662W347-F1
#
_entry.id   AF-A0A662W347-F1
#
_cell.length_a   1.000
_cell.length_b   1.000
_cell.length_c   1.000
_cell.angle_alpha   90.00
_cell.angle_beta   90.00
_cell.angle_gamma   90.00
#
_symmetry.space_group_name_H-M   'P 1'
#
loop_
_entity.id
_entity.type
_entity.pdbx_description
1 polymer ?
#
loop_
_entity_poly.entity_id
_entity_poly.type
_entity_poly.pdbx_seq_one_letter_code
_entity_poly.pdbx_strand_id
1 'polypeptide(L)'
;MNLKRLKRIILFYIMVISGIITTITGFVLYFWPKGPRAGRLLILGYTKEFWKDLHTWVTIFTFIVILLHLIENRRAIKLYIKETLK
;
A
#
# COMPACT_ATOMS: atom_id res chain seq x y z
N MET A 1 22.29 -17.37 3.54
CA MET A 1 20.81 -17.44 3.67
C MET A 1 20.20 -17.89 2.35
N ASN A 2 19.21 -18.79 2.35
CA ASN A 2 18.61 -19.30 1.10
C ASN A 2 17.89 -18.16 0.34
N LEU A 3 18.20 -18.00 -0.96
CA LEU A 3 17.65 -16.95 -1.82
C LEU A 3 16.12 -16.90 -1.81
N LYS A 4 15.44 -18.06 -1.78
CA LYS A 4 13.97 -18.13 -1.71
C LYS A 4 13.44 -17.54 -0.42
N ARG A 5 14.11 -17.81 0.70
CA ARG A 5 13.73 -17.29 2.02
C ARG A 5 13.97 -15.78 2.10
N LEU A 6 15.11 -15.30 1.57
CA LEU A 6 15.42 -13.88 1.49
C LEU A 6 14.36 -13.11 0.68
N LYS A 7 13.98 -13.60 -0.52
CA LYS A 7 12.94 -12.97 -1.35
C LYS A 7 11.62 -12.80 -0.60
N ARG A 8 11.18 -13.82 0.14
CA ARG A 8 9.94 -13.78 0.93
C ARG A 8 10.01 -12.76 2.07
N ILE A 9 11.14 -12.70 2.77
CA ILE A 9 11.36 -11.73 3.86
C ILE A 9 11.34 -10.31 3.30
N ILE A 10 12.03 -10.07 2.18
CA ILE A 10 12.06 -8.76 1.51
C ILE A 10 10.64 -8.36 1.07
N LEU A 11 9.91 -9.26 0.39
CA LEU A 11 8.53 -9.00 -0.02
C LEU A 11 7.65 -8.62 1.16
N PHE A 12 7.75 -9.36 2.27
CA PHE A 12 6.98 -9.07 3.47
C PHE A 12 7.27 -7.67 4.02
N TYR A 13 8.53 -7.31 4.23
CA TYR A 13 8.88 -6.00 4.78
C TYR A 13 8.49 -4.86 3.84
N ILE A 14 8.70 -5.02 2.53
CA ILE A 14 8.28 -4.01 1.54
C ILE A 14 6.77 -3.79 1.61
N MET A 15 5.97 -4.86 1.67
CA MET A 15 4.50 -4.74 1.79
C MET A 15 4.08 -4.04 3.06
N VAL A 16 4.69 -4.39 4.20
CA VAL A 16 4.34 -3.79 5.50
C VAL A 16 4.66 -2.31 5.49
N ILE A 17 5.86 -1.94 5.05
CA ILE A 17 6.30 -0.54 4.99
C ILE A 17 5.41 0.24 4.01
N SER A 18 5.20 -0.27 2.80
CA SER A 18 4.39 0.42 1.80
C SER A 18 2.92 0.54 2.25
N GLY A 19 2.37 -0.48 2.90
CA GLY A 19 1.03 -0.45 3.49
C GLY A 19 0.89 0.59 4.61
N ILE A 20 1.90 0.73 5.48
CA ILE A 20 1.92 1.77 6.52
C ILE A 20 1.93 3.16 5.86
N ILE A 21 2.78 3.39 4.85
CA ILE A 21 2.85 4.67 4.15
C ILE A 21 1.52 4.99 3.45
N THR A 22 0.92 4.01 2.74
CA THR A 22 -0.41 4.15 2.12
C THR A 22 -1.47 4.51 3.16
N THR A 23 -1.45 3.89 4.34
CA THR A 23 -2.42 4.15 5.41
C THR A 23 -2.26 5.57 5.96
N ILE A 24 -1.03 5.99 6.26
CA ILE A 24 -0.75 7.34 6.77
C ILE A 24 -1.17 8.40 5.76
N THR A 25 -0.73 8.26 4.51
CA THR A 25 -1.08 9.20 3.43
C THR A 25 -2.59 9.22 3.16
N GLY A 26 -3.26 8.07 3.26
CA GLY A 26 -4.71 7.94 3.16
C GLY A 26 -5.43 8.69 4.27
N PHE A 27 -4.95 8.58 5.52
CA PHE A 27 -5.51 9.35 6.63
C PHE A 27 -5.28 10.86 6.47
N VAL A 28 -4.09 11.28 6.05
CA VAL A 28 -3.82 12.71 5.77
C VAL A 28 -4.82 13.27 4.75
N LEU A 29 -5.10 12.52 3.69
CA LEU A 29 -6.08 12.93 2.68
C LEU A 29 -7.53 12.83 3.15
N TYR A 30 -7.86 11.81 3.94
CA TYR A 30 -9.20 11.60 4.49
C TYR A 30 -9.62 12.75 5.42
N PHE A 31 -8.71 13.17 6.30
CA PHE A 31 -8.94 14.29 7.21
C PHE A 31 -8.69 15.66 6.56
N TRP A 32 -8.32 15.71 5.27
CA TRP A 32 -8.11 16.98 4.58
C TRP A 32 -9.44 17.75 4.48
N PRO A 33 -9.50 19.01 4.95
CA PRO A 33 -10.74 19.78 4.94
C PRO A 33 -11.31 19.96 3.52
N LYS A 34 -12.62 20.09 3.42
CA LYS A 34 -13.33 20.27 2.14
C LYS A 34 -13.73 21.74 1.97
N GLY A 35 -13.63 22.27 0.75
CA GLY A 35 -14.11 23.62 0.41
C GLY A 35 -13.16 24.44 -0.47
N PRO A 36 -13.57 25.65 -0.92
CA PRO A 36 -12.86 26.45 -1.92
C PRO A 36 -11.44 26.90 -1.51
N ARG A 37 -11.17 26.96 -0.20
CA ARG A 37 -9.86 27.33 0.34
C ARG A 37 -8.98 26.14 0.71
N ALA A 38 -9.52 24.93 0.66
CA ALA A 38 -8.82 23.74 1.13
C ALA A 38 -7.58 23.37 0.30
N GLY A 39 -7.54 23.76 -0.99
CA GLY A 39 -6.39 23.54 -1.87
C GLY A 39 -5.18 24.42 -1.54
N ARG A 40 -5.36 25.48 -0.74
CA ARG A 40 -4.29 26.39 -0.30
C ARG A 40 -3.65 26.01 1.03
N LEU A 41 -4.20 25.02 1.73
CA LEU A 41 -3.65 24.55 2.98
C LEU A 41 -2.37 23.74 2.71
N LEU A 42 -1.40 23.91 3.60
CA LEU A 42 -0.18 23.12 3.62
C LEU A 42 -0.22 22.24 4.86
N ILE A 43 -0.14 20.92 4.66
CA ILE A 43 0.01 19.96 5.75
C ILE A 43 1.44 19.43 5.67
N LEU A 44 2.18 19.57 6.78
CA LEU A 44 3.62 19.26 6.86
C LEU A 44 4.45 19.95 5.76
N GLY A 45 4.05 21.17 5.38
CA GLY A 45 4.74 21.95 4.34
C GLY A 45 4.36 21.60 2.90
N TYR A 46 3.49 20.60 2.66
CA TYR A 46 3.12 20.16 1.32
C TYR A 46 1.65 20.43 0.99
N THR A 47 1.38 20.64 -0.31
CA THR A 47 0.04 20.89 -0.85
C THR A 47 -0.81 19.62 -0.91
N LYS A 48 -2.13 19.78 -1.00
CA LYS A 48 -3.06 18.65 -1.18
C LYS A 48 -2.72 17.80 -2.42
N GLU A 49 -2.34 18.45 -3.51
CA GLU A 49 -1.95 17.82 -4.77
C GLU A 49 -0.74 16.89 -4.55
N PHE A 50 0.30 17.38 -3.86
CA PHE A 50 1.46 16.55 -3.53
C PHE A 50 1.08 15.31 -2.70
N TRP A 51 0.25 15.48 -1.66
CA TRP A 51 -0.22 14.35 -0.85
C TRP A 51 -1.04 13.35 -1.65
N LYS A 52 -1.86 13.82 -2.59
CA LYS A 52 -2.62 12.97 -3.52
C LYS A 52 -1.69 12.18 -4.44
N ASP A 53 -0.72 12.84 -5.04
CA ASP A 53 0.23 12.19 -5.95
C ASP A 53 1.04 11.13 -5.18
N LEU A 54 1.58 11.49 -4.02
CA LEU A 54 2.30 10.56 -3.15
C LEU A 54 1.44 9.35 -2.78
N HIS A 55 0.22 9.57 -2.30
CA HIS A 55 -0.70 8.49 -1.94
C HIS A 55 -1.00 7.59 -3.14
N THR A 56 -1.26 8.17 -4.31
CA THR A 56 -1.61 7.45 -5.53
C THR A 56 -0.47 6.54 -5.97
N TRP A 57 0.74 7.09 -6.09
CA TRP A 57 1.91 6.32 -6.51
C TRP A 57 2.32 5.24 -5.51
N VAL A 58 2.29 5.54 -4.21
CA VAL A 58 2.58 4.52 -3.18
C VAL A 58 1.52 3.42 -3.16
N THR A 59 0.26 3.75 -3.41
CA THR A 59 -0.83 2.75 -3.47
C THR A 59 -0.70 1.86 -4.71
N ILE A 60 -0.39 2.43 -5.88
CA ILE A 60 -0.10 1.64 -7.09
C ILE A 60 1.09 0.70 -6.85
N PHE A 61 2.17 1.20 -6.27
CA PHE A 61 3.32 0.39 -5.91
C PHE A 61 2.93 -0.74 -4.93
N THR A 62 2.22 -0.40 -3.85
CA THR A 62 1.75 -1.38 -2.86
C THR A 62 0.89 -2.46 -3.50
N PHE A 63 -0.01 -2.09 -4.41
CA PHE A 63 -0.84 -3.02 -5.14
C PHE A 63 -0.01 -4.02 -5.96
N ILE A 64 1.01 -3.54 -6.69
CA ILE A 64 1.93 -4.40 -7.44
C ILE A 64 2.66 -5.38 -6.50
N VAL A 65 3.14 -4.91 -5.34
CA VAL A 65 3.82 -5.76 -4.36
C VAL A 65 2.87 -6.81 -3.78
N ILE A 66 1.62 -6.46 -3.51
CA ILE A 66 0.59 -7.43 -3.08
C ILE A 66 0.36 -8.49 -4.16
N LEU A 67 0.26 -8.12 -5.44
CA LEU A 67 0.12 -9.09 -6.53
C LEU A 67 1.32 -10.04 -6.59
N LEU A 68 2.55 -9.52 -6.47
CA LEU A 68 3.76 -10.34 -6.42
C LEU A 68 3.76 -11.29 -5.21
N HIS A 69 3.28 -10.83 -4.06
CA HIS A 69 3.12 -11.68 -2.88
C HIS A 69 2.11 -12.80 -3.10
N LEU A 70 0.96 -12.52 -3.73
CA LEU A 70 -0.03 -13.53 -4.07
C LEU A 70 0.55 -14.57 -5.06
N ILE A 71 1.33 -14.09 -6.04
CA ILE A 71 2.03 -14.93 -7.01
C ILE A 71 3.10 -15.82 -6.37
N GLU A 72 3.80 -15.37 -5.33
CA GLU A 72 4.76 -16.21 -4.60
C GLU A 72 4.05 -17.22 -3.68
N ASN A 73 2.86 -16.89 -3.19
CA ASN A 73 2.08 -17.69 -2.24
C ASN A 73 0.89 -18.44 -2.86
N ARG A 74 0.93 -18.77 -4.16
CA ARG A 74 -0.20 -19.40 -4.89
C ARG A 74 -0.74 -20.68 -4.25
N ARG A 75 0.14 -21.48 -3.63
CA ARG A 75 -0.27 -22.73 -2.96
C ARG A 75 -1.21 -22.46 -1.79
N ALA A 76 -0.91 -21.44 -0.99
CA ALA A 76 -1.76 -21.01 0.11
C ALA A 76 -3.10 -20.49 -0.42
N ILE A 77 -3.08 -19.66 -1.47
CA ILE A 77 -4.30 -19.15 -2.11
C ILE A 77 -5.19 -20.28 -2.59
N LYS A 78 -4.63 -21.27 -3.28
CA LYS A 78 -5.41 -22.43 -3.77
C LYS A 78 -6.04 -23.22 -2.63
N LEU A 79 -5.33 -23.35 -1.50
CA LEU A 79 -5.86 -23.98 -0.28
C LEU A 79 -7.02 -23.16 0.30
N TYR A 80 -6.85 -21.85 0.48
CA TYR A 80 -7.92 -20.98 0.98
C TYR A 80 -9.17 -21.02 0.09
N ILE A 81 -9.00 -20.89 -1.23
CA ILE A 81 -10.12 -20.97 -2.19
C ILE A 81 -10.84 -22.32 -2.07
N LYS A 82 -10.10 -23.42 -1.97
CA LYS A 82 -10.68 -24.75 -1.84
C LYS A 82 -11.50 -24.91 -0.56
N GLU A 83 -11.03 -24.36 0.56
CA GLU A 83 -11.74 -24.45 1.84
C GLU A 83 -12.93 -23.48 1.92
N THR A 84 -12.85 -22.28 1.31
CA THR A 84 -13.95 -21.30 1.33
C THR A 84 -15.09 -21.66 0.38
N LEU A 85 -14.80 -22.29 -0.76
CA LEU A 85 -15.82 -22.67 -1.76
C LEU A 85 -16.39 -24.08 -1.55
N LYS A 86 -16.05 -24.72 -0.44
CA LYS A 86 -16.56 -26.04 -0.06
C LYS A 86 -17.86 -25.91 0.72
#